data_AF-A0A8J5JL40-F1
#
_entry.id   AF-A0A8J5JL40-F1
#
_cell.length_a   1.000
_cell.length_b   1.000
_cell.length_c   1.000
_cell.angle_alpha   90.00
_cell.angle_beta   90.00
_cell.angle_gamma   90.00
#
_symmetry.space_group_name_H-M   'P 1'
#
loop_
_entity.id
_entity.type
_entity.pdbx_description
1 polymer ?
#
loop_
_entity_poly.entity_id
_entity_poly.type
_entity_poly.pdbx_seq_one_letter_code
_entity_poly.pdbx_strand_id
1 'polypeptide(L)'
;MSSYSGILTAMLTLPRVTIPIDSLADLVAQSDLPWRLEQGSMIHKFLLESGDPVRQKAVRGTSGTFPDCWSARQAIASGEFAAICDETTMKKAMSWDFSTSGKCHLYIGREKVFTSSMFAMAFRTNSSLLPKANTIIYKVKEAGLLAKWLRSEITNTSQCLRPPSSDRRDGITALNLDALLGPLFVLSGGPPSSHQNACTASPPPHHKYHVATPTRVPQTPYQPDYHHRYAHTPTKNSNYH
;
A
#
# COMPACT_ATOMS: atom_id res chain seq x y z
N MET A 1 11.62 26.66 -19.85
CA MET A 1 12.26 25.33 -19.73
C MET A 1 12.43 24.89 -18.27
N SER A 2 13.01 25.71 -17.38
CA SER A 2 13.41 25.32 -16.01
C SER A 2 12.35 24.59 -15.17
N SER A 3 11.06 24.90 -15.32
CA SER A 3 9.97 24.28 -14.56
C SER A 3 9.88 22.76 -14.76
N TYR A 4 10.16 22.25 -15.97
CA TYR A 4 10.14 20.81 -16.24
C TYR A 4 11.25 20.10 -15.48
N SER A 5 12.49 20.60 -15.59
CA SER A 5 13.65 20.05 -14.88
C SER A 5 13.47 20.09 -13.36
N GLY A 6 12.86 21.16 -12.82
CA GLY A 6 12.53 21.26 -11.39
C GLY A 6 11.53 20.20 -10.93
N ILE A 7 10.40 20.04 -11.64
CA ILE A 7 9.37 19.05 -11.31
C ILE A 7 9.93 17.62 -11.46
N LEU A 8 10.68 17.35 -12.51
CA LEU A 8 11.32 16.05 -12.73
C LEU A 8 12.32 15.72 -11.61
N THR A 9 13.16 16.68 -11.21
CA THR A 9 14.09 16.50 -10.08
C THR A 9 13.34 16.22 -8.77
N ALA A 10 12.23 16.91 -8.52
CA ALA A 10 11.39 16.68 -7.33
C ALA A 10 10.72 15.28 -7.34
N MET A 11 10.29 14.78 -8.50
CA MET A 11 9.74 13.42 -8.64
C MET A 11 10.82 12.35 -8.42
N LEU A 12 12.04 12.55 -8.95
CA LEU A 12 13.13 11.57 -8.85
C LEU A 12 13.82 11.55 -7.48
N THR A 13 13.81 12.67 -6.74
CA THR A 13 14.39 12.76 -5.38
C THR A 13 13.42 12.36 -4.26
N LEU A 14 12.15 12.09 -4.58
CA LEU A 14 11.11 11.65 -3.65
C LEU A 14 10.42 10.38 -4.18
N PRO A 15 11.05 9.20 -4.05
CA PRO A 15 10.46 7.94 -4.53
C PRO A 15 9.09 7.70 -3.87
N ARG A 16 8.05 7.68 -4.70
CA ARG A 16 6.68 7.41 -4.27
C ARG A 16 6.46 5.92 -4.07
N VAL A 17 6.82 5.41 -2.89
CA VAL A 17 6.44 4.06 -2.47
C VAL A 17 4.93 4.01 -2.27
N THR A 18 4.21 3.42 -3.22
CA THR A 18 2.79 3.09 -3.09
C THR A 18 2.64 1.91 -2.16
N ILE A 19 2.07 2.13 -0.98
CA ILE A 19 1.71 1.07 -0.04
C ILE A 19 0.38 0.46 -0.55
N PRO A 20 0.33 -0.82 -0.95
CA PRO A 20 -0.85 -1.38 -1.61
C PRO A 20 -1.98 -1.74 -0.65
N ILE A 21 -1.66 -1.93 0.64
CA ILE A 21 -2.60 -2.32 1.69
C ILE A 21 -2.24 -1.52 2.94
N ASP A 22 -3.08 -0.55 3.32
CA ASP A 22 -2.88 0.31 4.49
C ASP A 22 -4.08 0.24 5.47
N SER A 23 -5.24 -0.20 4.96
CA SER A 23 -6.50 -0.45 5.68
C SER A 23 -7.05 -1.86 5.48
N LEU A 24 -8.06 -2.22 6.28
CA LEU A 24 -8.84 -3.45 6.07
C LEU A 24 -9.67 -3.39 4.78
N ALA A 25 -10.09 -2.19 4.37
CA ALA A 25 -10.82 -2.00 3.12
C ALA A 25 -9.93 -2.32 1.90
N ASP A 26 -8.67 -1.87 1.91
CA ASP A 26 -7.71 -2.16 0.84
C ASP A 26 -7.44 -3.66 0.74
N LEU A 27 -7.15 -4.32 1.88
CA LEU A 27 -6.90 -5.76 1.97
C LEU A 27 -8.03 -6.60 1.34
N VAL A 28 -9.25 -6.09 1.43
CA VAL A 28 -10.50 -6.72 0.99
C VAL A 28 -10.93 -6.24 -0.41
N ALA A 29 -10.33 -5.18 -0.94
CA ALA A 29 -10.56 -4.67 -2.30
C ALA A 29 -9.59 -5.25 -3.33
N GLN A 30 -8.34 -5.51 -2.92
CA GLN A 30 -7.29 -6.09 -3.75
C GLN A 30 -7.48 -7.60 -4.02
N SER A 31 -6.84 -8.09 -5.09
CA SER A 31 -6.91 -9.47 -5.60
C SER A 31 -5.58 -10.22 -5.60
N ASP A 32 -4.48 -9.55 -5.29
CA ASP A 32 -3.16 -9.92 -5.78
C ASP A 32 -2.35 -10.68 -4.72
N LEU A 33 -2.66 -10.43 -3.44
CA LEU A 33 -2.06 -11.08 -2.28
C LEU A 33 -3.17 -11.79 -1.48
N PRO A 34 -3.19 -13.14 -1.41
CA PRO A 34 -4.14 -13.84 -0.55
C PRO A 34 -3.93 -13.46 0.92
N TRP A 35 -4.98 -13.48 1.73
CA TRP A 35 -4.87 -13.19 3.16
C TRP A 35 -5.42 -14.32 4.03
N ARG A 36 -4.78 -14.52 5.19
CA ARG A 36 -5.10 -15.57 6.16
C ARG A 36 -5.38 -14.99 7.54
N LEU A 37 -6.17 -15.72 8.33
CA LEU A 37 -6.51 -15.37 9.72
C LEU A 37 -5.90 -16.34 10.72
N GLU A 38 -5.62 -15.86 11.93
CA GLU A 38 -5.23 -16.72 13.04
C GLU A 38 -6.41 -17.60 13.49
N GLN A 39 -6.18 -18.90 13.68
CA GLN A 39 -7.25 -19.83 14.01
C GLN A 39 -7.73 -19.66 15.46
N GLY A 40 -9.03 -19.43 15.66
CA GLY A 40 -9.65 -19.34 17.00
C GLY A 40 -9.33 -18.06 17.80
N SER A 41 -8.60 -17.11 17.22
CA SER A 41 -8.14 -15.90 17.92
C SER A 41 -9.27 -14.93 18.28
N MET A 42 -8.96 -13.98 19.17
CA MET A 42 -9.87 -12.88 19.51
C MET A 42 -10.24 -12.05 18.28
N ILE A 43 -9.29 -11.80 17.38
CA ILE A 43 -9.50 -11.04 16.14
C ILE A 43 -10.45 -11.79 15.21
N HIS A 44 -10.27 -13.10 15.05
CA HIS A 44 -11.14 -13.93 14.22
C HIS A 44 -12.60 -13.87 14.69
N LYS A 45 -12.84 -14.03 16.01
CA LYS A 45 -14.18 -13.89 16.60
C LYS A 45 -14.76 -12.49 16.43
N PHE A 46 -13.98 -11.46 16.72
CA PHE A 46 -14.38 -10.06 16.55
C PHE A 46 -14.80 -9.72 15.10
N LEU A 47 -14.09 -10.26 14.10
CA LEU A 47 -14.46 -10.09 12.69
C LEU A 47 -15.74 -10.86 12.33
N LEU A 48 -15.89 -12.10 12.80
CA LEU A 48 -17.09 -12.93 12.60
C LEU A 48 -18.36 -12.30 13.21
N GLU A 49 -18.26 -11.78 14.43
CA GLU A 49 -19.38 -11.22 15.20
C GLU A 49 -19.74 -9.79 14.78
N SER A 50 -18.95 -9.16 13.90
CA SER A 50 -19.16 -7.77 13.48
C SER A 50 -20.27 -7.61 12.44
N GLY A 51 -21.08 -6.55 12.59
CA GLY A 51 -22.08 -6.13 11.59
C GLY A 51 -21.53 -5.33 10.41
N ASP A 52 -20.21 -5.18 10.31
CA ASP A 52 -19.52 -4.39 9.29
C ASP A 52 -19.28 -5.24 8.02
N PRO A 53 -19.79 -4.83 6.84
CA PRO A 53 -19.64 -5.60 5.61
C PRO A 53 -18.17 -5.78 5.18
N VAL A 54 -17.27 -4.85 5.50
CA VAL A 54 -15.84 -4.96 5.20
C VAL A 54 -15.22 -6.08 6.02
N ARG A 55 -15.49 -6.12 7.33
CA ARG A 55 -15.01 -7.16 8.25
C ARG A 55 -15.60 -8.52 7.93
N GLN A 56 -16.89 -8.62 7.61
CA GLN A 56 -17.50 -9.87 7.18
C GLN A 56 -16.88 -10.38 5.86
N LYS A 57 -16.59 -9.49 4.90
CA LYS A 57 -15.90 -9.88 3.65
C LYS A 57 -14.44 -10.27 3.92
N ALA A 58 -13.77 -9.66 4.90
CA ALA A 58 -12.42 -10.08 5.33
C ALA A 58 -12.38 -11.53 5.85
N VAL A 59 -13.40 -11.99 6.60
CA VAL A 59 -13.47 -13.41 6.99
C VAL A 59 -13.84 -14.30 5.80
N ARG A 60 -14.87 -13.94 5.03
CA ARG A 60 -15.40 -14.79 3.94
C ARG A 60 -14.44 -14.93 2.75
N GLY A 61 -13.57 -13.95 2.51
CA GLY A 61 -12.56 -13.96 1.44
C GLY A 61 -11.21 -14.54 1.85
N THR A 62 -11.05 -15.07 3.06
CA THR A 62 -9.75 -15.56 3.52
C THR A 62 -9.31 -16.83 2.78
N SER A 63 -8.04 -16.88 2.40
CA SER A 63 -7.40 -18.04 1.74
C SER A 63 -7.18 -19.23 2.68
N GLY A 64 -7.39 -19.08 3.99
CA GLY A 64 -7.21 -20.12 4.99
C GLY A 64 -6.82 -19.56 6.35
N THR A 65 -6.51 -20.45 7.30
CA THR A 65 -6.06 -20.06 8.65
C THR A 65 -4.66 -20.58 8.96
N PHE A 66 -3.92 -19.85 9.80
CA PHE A 66 -2.64 -20.27 10.39
C PHE A 66 -2.78 -20.39 11.93
N PRO A 67 -1.91 -21.16 12.63
CA PRO A 67 -2.10 -21.44 14.05
C PRO A 67 -1.75 -20.27 14.98
N ASP A 68 -0.69 -19.51 14.68
CA ASP A 68 -0.26 -18.35 15.47
C ASP A 68 0.54 -17.34 14.60
N CYS A 69 0.38 -16.06 14.89
CA CYS A 69 1.06 -14.96 14.18
C CYS A 69 2.60 -14.98 14.26
N TRP A 70 3.19 -15.48 15.35
CA TRP A 70 4.65 -15.60 15.48
C TRP A 70 5.24 -16.74 14.63
N SER A 71 4.53 -17.86 14.50
CA SER A 71 4.89 -18.99 13.64
C SER A 71 4.82 -18.60 12.16
N ALA A 72 3.77 -17.87 11.76
CA ALA A 72 3.54 -17.43 10.39
C ALA A 72 4.54 -16.36 9.89
N ARG A 73 5.32 -15.72 10.78
CA ARG A 73 6.15 -14.54 10.48
C ARG A 73 7.06 -14.67 9.24
N GLN A 74 7.58 -15.87 8.97
CA GLN A 74 8.47 -16.10 7.82
C GLN A 74 7.70 -16.14 6.49
N ALA A 75 6.53 -16.79 6.46
CA ALA A 75 5.67 -16.83 5.28
C ALA A 75 5.08 -15.44 4.93
N ILE A 76 4.78 -14.64 5.97
CA ILE A 76 4.37 -13.24 5.82
C ILE A 76 5.54 -12.40 5.27
N ALA A 77 6.77 -12.58 5.81
CA ALA A 77 7.95 -11.87 5.35
C ALA A 77 8.40 -12.25 3.93
N SER A 78 8.11 -13.48 3.47
CA SER A 78 8.31 -13.90 2.08
C SER A 78 7.17 -13.50 1.12
N GLY A 79 6.12 -12.85 1.61
CA GLY A 79 4.98 -12.43 0.81
C GLY A 79 4.05 -13.56 0.34
N GLU A 80 4.00 -14.70 1.05
CA GLU A 80 3.09 -15.80 0.71
C GLU A 80 1.62 -15.41 0.94
N PHE A 81 1.36 -14.64 2.00
CA PHE A 81 0.04 -14.09 2.34
C PHE A 81 0.12 -12.88 3.25
N ALA A 82 -0.88 -12.00 3.18
CA ALA A 82 -1.14 -11.00 4.22
C ALA A 82 -1.81 -11.66 5.44
N ALA A 83 -1.48 -11.21 6.65
CA ALA A 83 -2.04 -11.75 7.89
C ALA A 83 -2.69 -10.64 8.72
N ILE A 84 -3.88 -10.91 9.27
CA ILE A 84 -4.48 -10.05 10.30
C ILE A 84 -4.04 -10.57 11.67
N CYS A 85 -3.14 -9.81 12.30
CA CYS A 85 -2.43 -10.18 13.53
C CYS A 85 -2.47 -9.04 14.56
N ASP A 86 -2.11 -9.34 15.82
CA ASP A 86 -1.97 -8.30 16.82
C ASP A 86 -0.69 -7.45 16.62
N GLU A 87 -0.78 -6.17 16.96
CA GLU A 87 0.28 -5.18 16.79
C GLU A 87 1.54 -5.50 17.61
N THR A 88 1.42 -6.22 18.74
CA THR A 88 2.54 -6.51 19.64
C THR A 88 3.39 -7.66 19.09
N THR A 89 2.76 -8.76 18.68
CA THR A 89 3.46 -9.89 18.03
C THR A 89 4.10 -9.46 16.73
N MET A 90 3.42 -8.65 15.91
CA MET A 90 3.99 -8.12 14.66
C MET A 90 5.15 -7.15 14.91
N LYS A 91 5.08 -6.27 15.93
CA LYS A 91 6.23 -5.44 16.30
C LYS A 91 7.41 -6.23 16.84
N LYS A 92 7.17 -7.33 17.57
CA LYS A 92 8.22 -8.28 17.97
C LYS A 92 8.82 -8.99 16.76
N ALA A 93 8.00 -9.42 15.79
CA ALA A 93 8.45 -10.03 14.54
C ALA A 93 9.33 -9.07 13.71
N MET A 94 8.94 -7.80 13.56
CA MET A 94 9.77 -6.75 12.96
C MET A 94 11.10 -6.54 13.72
N SER A 95 11.06 -6.52 15.06
CA SER A 95 12.29 -6.40 15.89
C SER A 95 13.24 -7.56 15.61
N TRP A 96 12.71 -8.78 15.52
CA TRP A 96 13.48 -9.99 15.27
C TRP A 96 14.02 -10.08 13.84
N ASP A 97 13.19 -9.75 12.83
CA ASP A 97 13.59 -9.68 11.42
C ASP A 97 14.76 -8.72 11.23
N PHE A 98 14.65 -7.48 11.73
CA PHE A 98 15.73 -6.50 11.66
C PHE A 98 16.98 -6.95 12.42
N SER A 99 16.82 -7.52 13.60
CA SER A 99 17.95 -8.00 14.41
C SER A 99 18.67 -9.23 13.81
N THR A 100 18.01 -9.94 12.88
CA THR A 100 18.55 -11.16 12.23
C THR A 100 19.08 -10.87 10.82
N SER A 101 18.44 -9.98 10.06
CA SER A 101 18.73 -9.71 8.64
C SER A 101 19.35 -8.33 8.37
N GLY A 102 19.29 -7.41 9.33
CA GLY A 102 19.62 -5.99 9.13
C GLY A 102 18.62 -5.21 8.27
N LYS A 103 17.48 -5.82 7.92
CA LYS A 103 16.45 -5.28 7.00
C LYS A 103 15.05 -5.39 7.60
N CYS A 104 14.09 -4.76 6.94
CA CYS A 104 12.68 -4.76 7.32
C CYS A 104 11.84 -5.32 6.18
N HIS A 105 11.51 -6.61 6.24
CA HIS A 105 10.67 -7.30 5.24
C HIS A 105 9.18 -7.24 5.60
N LEU A 106 8.86 -6.99 6.87
CA LEU A 106 7.49 -6.88 7.39
C LEU A 106 7.00 -5.43 7.41
N TYR A 107 5.75 -5.24 6.98
CA TYR A 107 5.00 -3.97 7.07
C TYR A 107 3.75 -4.16 7.94
N ILE A 108 3.31 -3.08 8.61
CA ILE A 108 2.06 -3.03 9.38
C ILE A 108 1.26 -1.83 8.85
N GLY A 109 0.04 -2.07 8.35
CA GLY A 109 -0.88 -1.04 7.88
C GLY A 109 -1.26 -0.03 8.97
N ARG A 110 -1.54 1.21 8.58
CA ARG A 110 -1.82 2.31 9.51
C ARG A 110 -3.18 2.20 10.18
N GLU A 111 -4.18 1.61 9.53
CA GLU A 111 -5.49 1.41 10.16
C GLU A 111 -5.48 0.20 11.10
N LYS A 112 -5.95 0.41 12.34
CA LYS A 112 -6.08 -0.66 13.33
C LYS A 112 -7.46 -1.30 13.24
N VAL A 113 -7.49 -2.54 12.73
CA VAL A 113 -8.69 -3.40 12.70
C VAL A 113 -9.38 -3.50 14.07
N PHE A 114 -8.59 -3.51 15.14
CA PHE A 114 -9.06 -3.56 16.52
C PHE A 114 -8.10 -2.80 17.46
N THR A 115 -8.63 -2.04 18.41
CA THR A 115 -7.86 -1.07 19.23
C THR A 115 -7.84 -1.38 20.73
N SER A 116 -8.53 -2.45 21.17
CA SER A 116 -8.79 -2.71 22.61
C SER A 116 -8.33 -4.09 23.07
N SER A 117 -7.20 -4.57 22.55
CA SER A 117 -6.58 -5.84 22.94
C SER A 117 -5.91 -5.73 24.32
N MET A 118 -6.63 -6.14 25.37
CA MET A 118 -6.10 -6.22 26.73
C MET A 118 -5.62 -7.64 27.06
N PHE A 119 -4.33 -7.80 27.38
CA PHE A 119 -3.81 -9.04 27.92
C PHE A 119 -4.11 -9.16 29.43
N ALA A 120 -4.58 -10.32 29.86
CA ALA A 120 -4.92 -10.62 31.25
C ALA A 120 -4.52 -12.05 31.62
N MET A 121 -4.18 -12.30 32.90
CA MET A 121 -3.97 -13.67 33.39
C MET A 121 -5.31 -14.29 33.78
N ALA A 122 -5.67 -15.39 33.11
CA ALA A 122 -6.87 -16.15 33.41
C ALA A 122 -6.66 -17.04 34.65
N PHE A 123 -7.66 -17.09 35.52
CA PHE A 123 -7.71 -17.99 36.69
C PHE A 123 -9.00 -18.80 36.65
N ARG A 124 -8.99 -19.99 37.27
CA ARG A 124 -10.21 -20.76 37.52
C ARG A 124 -11.20 -19.91 38.33
N THR A 125 -12.49 -20.01 38.01
CA THR A 125 -13.58 -19.42 38.78
C THR A 125 -13.43 -19.72 40.27
N ASN A 126 -13.62 -18.70 41.11
CA ASN A 126 -13.47 -18.76 42.58
C ASN A 126 -12.07 -19.16 43.09
N SER A 127 -11.01 -18.95 42.29
CA SER A 127 -9.62 -19.15 42.73
C SER A 127 -9.18 -18.13 43.79
N SER A 128 -8.71 -18.61 44.93
CA SER A 128 -8.13 -17.80 46.02
C SER A 128 -6.81 -17.10 45.66
N LEU A 129 -6.22 -17.42 44.49
CA LEU A 129 -5.03 -16.75 43.98
C LEU A 129 -5.33 -15.41 43.29
N LEU A 130 -6.55 -15.21 42.77
CA LEU A 130 -6.94 -14.02 42.00
C LEU A 130 -6.63 -12.69 42.73
N PRO A 131 -7.04 -12.45 43.99
CA PRO A 131 -6.73 -11.18 44.67
C PRO A 131 -5.21 -10.99 44.87
N LYS A 132 -4.47 -12.06 45.20
CA LYS A 132 -3.01 -12.02 45.37
C LYS A 132 -2.30 -11.69 44.06
N ALA A 133 -2.72 -12.33 42.97
CA ALA A 133 -2.19 -12.09 41.63
C ALA A 133 -2.46 -10.65 41.18
N ASN A 134 -3.68 -10.14 41.36
CA ASN A 134 -4.03 -8.75 41.04
C ASN A 134 -3.12 -7.76 41.80
N THR A 135 -2.93 -7.94 43.11
CA THR A 135 -2.01 -7.11 43.90
C THR A 135 -0.57 -7.13 43.37
N ILE A 136 -0.09 -8.26 42.86
CA ILE A 136 1.24 -8.37 42.24
C ILE A 136 1.25 -7.67 40.88
N ILE A 137 0.24 -7.88 40.02
CA ILE A 137 0.12 -7.23 38.71
C ILE A 137 0.16 -5.70 38.85
N TYR A 138 -0.59 -5.12 39.79
CA TYR A 138 -0.57 -3.67 40.04
C TYR A 138 0.83 -3.19 40.42
N LYS A 139 1.49 -3.83 41.39
CA LYS A 139 2.86 -3.46 41.81
C LYS A 139 3.89 -3.58 40.66
N VAL A 140 3.81 -4.63 39.85
CA VAL A 140 4.72 -4.86 38.70
C VAL A 140 4.45 -3.86 37.55
N LYS A 141 3.19 -3.41 37.40
CA LYS A 141 2.80 -2.34 36.47
C LYS A 141 3.28 -0.97 36.96
N GLU A 142 3.05 -0.64 38.23
CA GLU A 142 3.42 0.62 38.87
C GLU A 142 4.94 0.81 38.95
N ALA A 143 5.69 -0.26 39.24
CA ALA A 143 7.15 -0.28 39.16
C ALA A 143 7.70 -0.21 37.72
N GLY A 144 6.84 -0.10 36.70
CA GLY A 144 7.22 0.00 35.28
C GLY A 144 7.85 -1.27 34.70
N LEU A 145 7.90 -2.39 35.43
CA LEU A 145 8.59 -3.61 35.01
C LEU A 145 7.98 -4.22 33.75
N LEU A 146 6.65 -4.21 33.61
CA LEU A 146 5.97 -4.64 32.38
C LEU A 146 6.43 -3.82 31.16
N ALA A 147 6.56 -2.50 31.32
CA ALA A 147 7.02 -1.62 30.24
C ALA A 147 8.51 -1.79 29.95
N LYS A 148 9.33 -2.11 30.96
CA LYS A 148 10.75 -2.46 30.79
C LYS A 148 10.90 -3.75 29.99
N TRP A 149 10.20 -4.82 30.37
CA TRP A 149 10.25 -6.11 29.68
C TRP A 149 9.73 -6.03 28.24
N LEU A 150 8.61 -5.32 28.01
CA LEU A 150 8.09 -5.11 26.67
C LEU A 150 9.09 -4.34 25.76
N ARG A 151 9.82 -3.36 26.31
CA ARG A 151 10.86 -2.63 25.58
C ARG A 151 12.13 -3.45 25.32
N SER A 152 12.48 -4.42 26.18
CA SER A 152 13.61 -5.33 25.92
C SER A 152 13.30 -6.41 24.88
N GLU A 153 12.02 -6.76 24.70
CA GLU A 153 11.57 -7.64 23.61
C GLU A 153 11.42 -6.90 22.26
N ILE A 154 11.05 -5.61 22.31
CA ILE A 154 10.70 -4.77 21.16
C ILE A 154 11.66 -3.58 21.08
N THR A 155 12.96 -3.88 20.91
CA THR A 155 14.06 -2.91 20.91
C THR A 155 14.23 -2.18 19.58
N ASN A 156 14.29 -2.94 18.48
CA ASN A 156 14.79 -2.45 17.18
C ASN A 156 13.69 -2.04 16.19
N THR A 157 12.42 -2.26 16.54
CA THR A 157 11.26 -1.97 15.67
C THR A 157 11.12 -0.49 15.29
N SER A 158 11.81 0.42 15.98
CA SER A 158 11.87 1.85 15.65
C SER A 158 12.60 2.17 14.34
N GLN A 159 13.33 1.21 13.76
CA GLN A 159 13.83 1.29 12.39
C GLN A 159 12.67 0.99 11.40
N CYS A 160 12.04 -0.18 11.52
CA CYS A 160 11.02 -0.66 10.59
C CYS A 160 9.64 0.03 10.68
N LEU A 161 9.35 0.76 11.76
CA LEU A 161 8.13 1.57 11.88
C LEU A 161 8.24 2.95 11.19
N ARG A 162 9.36 3.25 10.54
CA ARG A 162 9.44 4.40 9.64
C ARG A 162 8.57 4.15 8.40
N PRO A 163 7.74 5.11 7.96
CA PRO A 163 7.09 4.97 6.66
C PRO A 163 8.16 4.85 5.55
N PRO A 164 7.97 4.00 4.53
CA PRO A 164 8.98 3.72 3.51
C PRO A 164 9.57 4.95 2.80
N SER A 165 8.80 6.05 2.73
CA SER A 165 9.24 7.34 2.18
C SER A 165 10.19 8.14 3.08
N SER A 166 10.63 7.61 4.23
CA SER A 166 11.41 8.35 5.24
C SER A 166 12.76 7.72 5.62
N ASP A 167 13.04 6.48 5.23
CA ASP A 167 14.39 5.92 5.37
C ASP A 167 15.30 6.47 4.25
N ARG A 168 15.78 7.68 4.48
CA ARG A 168 16.63 8.49 3.59
C ARG A 168 18.12 8.10 3.68
N ARG A 169 18.40 6.85 4.07
CA ARG A 169 19.76 6.38 4.37
C ARG A 169 20.35 5.67 3.15
N ASP A 170 21.50 6.19 2.77
CA ASP A 170 22.47 5.66 1.80
C ASP A 170 22.23 5.99 0.31
N GLY A 171 22.70 7.20 -0.05
CA GLY A 171 23.00 7.60 -1.41
C GLY A 171 21.91 8.39 -2.13
N ILE A 172 22.32 9.10 -3.17
CA ILE A 172 21.42 9.48 -4.26
C ILE A 172 21.13 8.19 -5.02
N THR A 173 19.89 7.70 -5.00
CA THR A 173 19.51 6.51 -5.79
C THR A 173 19.86 6.77 -7.25
N ALA A 174 20.82 6.01 -7.79
CA ALA A 174 21.26 6.19 -9.16
C ALA A 174 20.07 5.96 -10.11
N LEU A 175 19.85 6.90 -11.02
CA LEU A 175 18.70 6.84 -11.92
C LEU A 175 18.86 5.64 -12.87
N ASN A 176 17.98 4.65 -12.72
CA ASN A 176 18.00 3.45 -13.54
C ASN A 176 17.70 3.80 -15.03
N LEU A 177 18.37 3.10 -15.95
CA LEU A 177 18.21 3.26 -17.40
C LEU A 177 16.77 3.05 -17.86
N ASP A 178 15.97 2.26 -17.15
CA ASP A 178 14.53 2.08 -17.41
C ASP A 178 13.76 3.42 -17.44
N ALA A 179 14.14 4.40 -16.61
CA ALA A 179 13.54 5.74 -16.60
C ALA A 179 13.94 6.60 -17.81
N LEU A 180 14.98 6.19 -18.55
CA LEU A 180 15.49 6.85 -19.76
C LEU A 180 15.07 6.14 -21.06
N LEU A 181 14.49 4.95 -20.98
CA LEU A 181 14.03 4.20 -22.15
C LEU A 181 13.02 4.97 -23.00
N GLY A 182 12.08 5.70 -22.38
CA GLY A 182 11.08 6.50 -23.10
C GLY A 182 11.70 7.50 -24.09
N PRO A 183 12.57 8.43 -23.62
CA PRO A 183 13.36 9.30 -24.48
C PRO A 183 14.21 8.57 -25.53
N LEU A 184 14.82 7.41 -25.19
CA LEU A 184 15.63 6.62 -26.12
C LEU A 184 14.78 5.99 -27.24
N PHE A 185 13.58 5.49 -26.94
CA PHE A 185 12.63 4.98 -27.94
C PHE A 185 12.14 6.10 -28.88
N VAL A 186 11.91 7.31 -28.37
CA VAL A 186 11.57 8.47 -29.22
C VAL A 186 12.75 8.84 -30.14
N LEU A 187 13.99 8.70 -29.66
CA LEU A 187 15.19 8.95 -30.47
C LEU A 187 15.38 7.88 -31.57
N SER A 188 15.11 6.61 -31.28
CA SER A 188 15.27 5.50 -32.24
C SER A 188 14.11 5.37 -33.23
N GLY A 189 12.89 5.76 -32.84
CA GLY A 189 11.71 5.79 -33.69
C GLY A 189 11.50 7.10 -34.46
N GLY A 190 12.40 8.07 -34.33
CA GLY A 190 12.32 9.34 -35.06
C GLY A 190 12.50 9.13 -36.57
N PRO A 191 11.60 9.65 -37.43
CA PRO A 191 11.74 9.51 -38.88
C PRO A 191 13.01 10.21 -39.38
N PRO A 192 13.71 9.69 -40.41
CA PRO A 192 15.03 10.16 -40.84
C PRO A 192 15.01 11.50 -41.63
N SER A 193 14.10 12.41 -41.32
CA SER A 193 13.89 13.69 -42.01
C SER A 193 15.06 14.68 -41.93
N SER A 194 16.04 14.44 -41.06
CA SER A 194 17.28 15.22 -40.98
C SER A 194 18.36 14.74 -41.95
N HIS A 195 18.39 13.46 -42.33
CA HIS A 195 19.48 12.88 -43.12
C HIS A 195 19.32 13.05 -44.63
N GLN A 196 18.10 13.23 -45.14
CA GLN A 196 17.86 13.52 -46.56
C GLN A 196 18.48 14.86 -47.01
N ASN A 197 18.38 15.89 -46.17
CA ASN A 197 18.70 17.28 -46.53
C ASN A 197 20.22 17.56 -46.66
N ALA A 198 21.08 16.62 -46.23
CA ALA A 198 22.52 16.75 -46.35
C ALA A 198 23.07 16.36 -47.75
N CYS A 199 22.29 15.67 -48.57
CA CYS A 199 22.76 15.10 -49.85
C CYS A 199 22.21 15.78 -51.11
N THR A 200 21.26 16.71 -50.99
CA THR A 200 20.65 17.42 -52.13
C THR A 200 21.13 18.87 -52.26
N ALA A 201 22.45 19.06 -52.24
CA ALA A 201 23.08 20.36 -52.52
C ALA A 201 23.14 20.63 -54.04
N SER A 202 21.98 20.86 -54.66
CA SER A 202 21.87 21.29 -56.07
C SER A 202 20.62 22.15 -56.27
N PRO A 203 20.73 23.39 -56.77
CA PRO A 203 19.58 24.29 -56.92
C PRO A 203 18.89 24.11 -58.29
N PRO A 204 17.61 23.67 -58.34
CA PRO A 204 16.82 23.74 -59.57
C PRO A 204 16.38 25.18 -59.86
N PRO A 205 16.19 25.55 -61.14
CA PRO A 205 15.94 26.94 -61.54
C PRO A 205 14.49 27.40 -61.26
N HIS A 206 14.32 28.73 -61.19
CA HIS A 206 13.00 29.35 -61.18
C HIS A 206 12.19 28.99 -62.44
N HIS A 207 10.89 28.69 -62.29
CA HIS A 207 9.88 29.44 -63.05
C HIS A 207 8.50 29.46 -62.39
N LYS A 208 7.73 30.51 -62.70
CA LYS A 208 6.51 30.96 -62.00
C LYS A 208 5.26 30.18 -62.42
N TYR A 209 4.31 29.97 -61.49
CA TYR A 209 2.87 29.97 -61.77
C TYR A 209 2.08 30.71 -60.66
N HIS A 210 0.80 31.01 -60.91
CA HIS A 210 0.08 32.15 -60.30
C HIS A 210 -0.87 31.81 -59.12
N VAL A 211 -1.31 32.89 -58.45
CA VAL A 211 -2.13 32.94 -57.23
C VAL A 211 -3.62 32.68 -57.48
N ALA A 212 -4.29 31.99 -56.56
CA ALA A 212 -5.72 32.16 -56.26
C ALA A 212 -6.09 31.79 -54.81
N THR A 213 -6.62 32.75 -54.05
CA THR A 213 -7.33 32.55 -52.75
C THR A 213 -8.80 32.94 -52.96
N PRO A 214 -9.78 32.37 -52.22
CA PRO A 214 -10.15 32.82 -50.87
C PRO A 214 -10.44 31.61 -49.92
N THR A 215 -11.08 31.65 -48.74
CA THR A 215 -11.87 32.67 -48.00
C THR A 215 -11.61 32.54 -46.48
N ARG A 216 -12.54 32.94 -45.58
CA ARG A 216 -12.36 32.97 -44.11
C ARG A 216 -13.71 32.95 -43.37
N VAL A 217 -13.72 32.44 -42.12
CA VAL A 217 -14.78 32.59 -41.06
C VAL A 217 -16.20 32.02 -41.38
N PRO A 218 -17.13 31.82 -40.40
CA PRO A 218 -17.19 32.34 -39.01
C PRO A 218 -17.35 31.33 -37.85
N GLN A 219 -17.19 31.87 -36.63
CA GLN A 219 -17.54 31.26 -35.33
C GLN A 219 -18.98 31.64 -34.93
N THR A 220 -19.65 30.84 -34.09
CA THR A 220 -20.77 31.20 -33.18
C THR A 220 -21.14 29.97 -32.29
N PRO A 221 -22.03 30.04 -31.27
CA PRO A 221 -21.63 30.46 -29.92
C PRO A 221 -22.03 29.46 -28.80
N TYR A 222 -21.84 29.87 -27.55
CA TYR A 222 -22.12 29.13 -26.32
C TYR A 222 -23.58 29.28 -25.84
N GLN A 223 -24.22 28.19 -25.39
CA GLN A 223 -25.05 28.15 -24.16
C GLN A 223 -25.41 26.69 -23.73
N PRO A 224 -25.68 26.41 -22.44
CA PRO A 224 -26.09 25.10 -21.92
C PRO A 224 -27.59 24.99 -21.60
N ASP A 225 -28.13 23.78 -21.38
CA ASP A 225 -29.34 23.59 -20.55
C ASP A 225 -29.49 22.16 -19.94
N TYR A 226 -30.55 21.97 -19.13
CA TYR A 226 -30.73 20.95 -18.08
C TYR A 226 -31.71 19.79 -18.40
N HIS A 227 -31.64 18.73 -17.56
CA HIS A 227 -32.68 17.69 -17.32
C HIS A 227 -33.03 16.73 -18.49
N HIS A 228 -33.66 15.55 -18.34
CA HIS A 228 -34.17 14.77 -17.18
C HIS A 228 -33.83 13.26 -17.38
N ARG A 229 -33.36 12.54 -16.36
CA ARG A 229 -34.14 11.58 -15.51
C ARG A 229 -34.97 10.53 -16.28
N TYR A 230 -34.50 9.27 -16.28
CA TYR A 230 -35.38 8.09 -16.06
C TYR A 230 -34.64 6.99 -15.26
N ALA A 231 -35.32 5.89 -14.92
CA ALA A 231 -34.95 5.00 -13.80
C ALA A 231 -35.41 3.53 -13.93
N HIS A 232 -34.90 2.66 -13.04
CA HIS A 232 -35.29 1.25 -12.80
C HIS A 232 -34.90 0.24 -13.91
N THR A 233 -34.75 -1.08 -13.67
CA THR A 233 -34.98 -1.95 -12.47
C THR A 233 -34.02 -3.17 -12.49
N PRO A 234 -33.84 -3.94 -11.39
CA PRO A 234 -32.90 -5.08 -11.33
C PRO A 234 -33.52 -6.45 -11.62
N THR A 235 -32.69 -7.45 -11.93
CA THR A 235 -33.07 -8.88 -12.03
C THR A 235 -32.72 -9.67 -10.77
N LYS A 236 -33.71 -10.34 -10.16
CA LYS A 236 -33.51 -11.43 -9.18
C LYS A 236 -33.45 -12.78 -9.89
N ASN A 237 -32.62 -13.70 -9.38
CA ASN A 237 -32.80 -15.18 -9.26
C ASN A 237 -31.41 -15.83 -9.05
N SER A 238 -31.25 -17.00 -8.41
CA SER A 238 -32.22 -17.91 -7.75
C SER A 238 -31.60 -18.50 -6.47
N ASN A 239 -32.43 -19.14 -5.65
CA ASN A 239 -32.00 -19.97 -4.52
C ASN A 239 -31.20 -21.20 -4.98
N TYR A 240 -30.37 -21.75 -4.10
CA TYR A 240 -30.22 -23.19 -3.91
C TYR A 240 -30.22 -23.52 -2.40
N HIS A 241 -30.45 -24.79 -2.08
CA HIS A 241 -30.65 -25.32 -0.73
C HIS A 241 -29.34 -25.64 0.01
#